data_AF-A0A7D8UNZ8-F1
#
_entry.id   AF-A0A7D8UNZ8-F1
#
_cell.length_a   1.000
_cell.length_b   1.000
_cell.length_c   1.000
_cell.angle_alpha   90.00
_cell.angle_beta   90.00
_cell.angle_gamma   90.00
#
_symmetry.space_group_name_H-M   'P 1'
#
loop_
_entity.id
_entity.type
_entity.pdbx_description
1 polymer ?
#
loop_
_entity_poly.entity_id
_entity_poly.type
_entity_poly.pdbx_seq_one_letter_code
_entity_poly.pdbx_strand_id
1 'polypeptide(L)'
;MANMPHGEQSSGMPLNSRDHFFSVHTETHYAMHLWQPNRSAWGEDDSIESLAIWDISSNSSYRASEDPTGKGKPSEDLEGPRVLRRFSFSDLGFYRIRQRSSPIIRGLELDENNVYFIQEDHRWIVGSQASHLHPRLHKVKTTGIPFSAGPFWEDECGADGDVNLSFCERASDTRAPNIAPCWRHEEFPYLTIIEAMDVEAGITFSARHCFMLKTKKINVKPRGILLRDELWQQLLAKGTIRGDERWLVGENTNDEVVILHFDRAVRDTI
;
A
#
# COMPACT_ATOMS: atom_id res chain seq x y z
N MET A 1 -26.94 -24.24 -16.56
CA MET A 1 -27.41 -22.96 -17.12
C MET A 1 -28.48 -22.42 -16.20
N ALA A 2 -28.10 -21.51 -15.30
CA ALA A 2 -29.04 -20.83 -14.39
C ALA A 2 -28.80 -19.33 -14.54
N ASN A 3 -29.84 -18.63 -14.99
CA ASN A 3 -29.91 -17.18 -15.04
C ASN A 3 -29.87 -16.63 -13.62
N MET A 4 -28.91 -15.75 -13.32
CA MET A 4 -28.96 -14.89 -12.14
C MET A 4 -29.66 -13.56 -12.47
N PRO A 5 -30.39 -12.95 -11.52
CA PRO A 5 -31.14 -11.72 -11.75
C PRO A 5 -30.22 -10.49 -11.74
N HIS A 6 -30.62 -9.49 -12.51
CA HIS A 6 -30.03 -8.15 -12.54
C HIS A 6 -30.11 -7.46 -11.17
N GLY A 7 -29.00 -6.85 -10.73
CA GLY A 7 -29.03 -5.80 -9.70
C GLY A 7 -27.89 -5.84 -8.70
N GLU A 8 -26.64 -5.67 -9.17
CA GLU A 8 -25.48 -5.05 -8.51
C GLU A 8 -24.21 -5.62 -9.17
N GLN A 9 -23.66 -4.87 -10.13
CA GLN A 9 -22.37 -5.22 -10.73
C GLN A 9 -21.28 -5.03 -9.67
N SER A 10 -20.85 -6.11 -9.03
CA SER A 10 -19.48 -6.20 -8.53
C SER A 10 -18.55 -6.20 -9.75
N SER A 11 -18.22 -5.01 -10.25
CA SER A 11 -17.43 -4.81 -11.47
C SER A 11 -15.96 -5.15 -11.21
N GLY A 12 -15.67 -6.45 -11.18
CA GLY A 12 -14.31 -6.98 -11.16
C GLY A 12 -14.28 -8.30 -11.90
N MET A 13 -13.31 -8.46 -12.81
CA MET A 13 -13.05 -9.77 -13.41
C MET A 13 -12.46 -10.71 -12.35
N PRO A 14 -12.54 -12.04 -12.50
CA PRO A 14 -11.86 -12.97 -11.61
C PRO A 14 -10.39 -12.59 -11.42
N LEU A 15 -9.94 -12.64 -10.17
CA LEU A 15 -8.59 -12.20 -9.82
C LEU A 15 -7.53 -13.08 -10.50
N ASN A 16 -6.42 -12.48 -10.92
CA ASN A 16 -5.26 -13.20 -11.44
C ASN A 16 -3.93 -12.55 -11.03
N SER A 17 -2.81 -13.14 -11.47
CA SER A 17 -1.45 -12.70 -11.13
C SER A 17 -1.06 -11.31 -11.65
N ARG A 18 -1.88 -10.69 -12.51
CA ARG A 18 -1.65 -9.34 -13.05
C ARG A 18 -2.45 -8.28 -12.30
N ASP A 19 -3.34 -8.68 -11.40
CA ASP A 19 -4.09 -7.75 -10.58
C ASP A 19 -3.26 -7.30 -9.39
N HIS A 20 -3.50 -6.07 -8.97
CA HIS A 20 -2.87 -5.49 -7.81
C HIS A 20 -3.94 -5.00 -6.86
N PHE A 21 -3.81 -5.33 -5.59
CA PHE A 21 -4.59 -4.69 -4.55
C PHE A 21 -3.67 -4.17 -3.47
N PHE A 22 -4.07 -3.06 -2.87
CA PHE A 22 -3.47 -2.52 -1.68
C PHE A 22 -4.55 -2.48 -0.61
N SER A 23 -4.21 -2.90 0.59
CA SER A 23 -5.08 -2.74 1.74
C SER A 23 -4.32 -2.22 2.93
N VAL A 24 -5.07 -1.57 3.81
CA VAL A 24 -4.61 -0.99 5.06
C VAL A 24 -5.79 -0.98 6.02
N HIS A 25 -5.51 -1.02 7.32
CA HIS A 25 -6.53 -0.95 8.34
C HIS A 25 -6.03 -0.25 9.59
N THR A 26 -6.98 0.27 10.37
CA THR A 26 -6.80 0.64 11.76
C THR A 26 -7.57 -0.37 12.62
N GLU A 27 -7.82 -0.06 13.89
CA GLU A 27 -8.72 -0.85 14.74
C GLU A 27 -10.19 -0.71 14.31
N THR A 28 -10.54 0.39 13.62
CA THR A 28 -11.92 0.77 13.34
C THR A 28 -12.24 0.86 11.85
N HIS A 29 -11.23 0.94 10.99
CA HIS A 29 -11.43 1.11 9.55
C HIS A 29 -10.58 0.14 8.75
N TYR A 30 -11.11 -0.30 7.61
CA TYR A 30 -10.37 -1.09 6.61
C TYR A 30 -10.57 -0.44 5.25
N ALA A 31 -9.50 -0.30 4.47
CA ALA A 31 -9.57 0.19 3.10
C ALA A 31 -8.88 -0.78 2.14
N MET A 32 -9.45 -0.92 0.95
CA MET A 32 -8.88 -1.72 -0.11
C MET A 32 -9.02 -1.01 -1.45
N HIS A 33 -7.90 -0.77 -2.09
CA HIS A 33 -7.81 -0.34 -3.48
C HIS A 33 -7.55 -1.56 -4.35
N LEU A 34 -8.36 -1.76 -5.40
CA LEU A 34 -8.18 -2.79 -6.40
C LEU A 34 -7.85 -2.13 -7.75
N TRP A 35 -6.83 -2.66 -8.40
CA TRP A 35 -6.43 -2.32 -9.75
C TRP A 35 -6.36 -3.60 -10.59
N GLN A 36 -7.07 -3.62 -11.70
CA GLN A 36 -6.98 -4.68 -12.71
C GLN A 36 -6.57 -4.04 -14.05
N PRO A 37 -5.55 -4.59 -14.73
CA PRO A 37 -5.16 -4.09 -16.04
C PRO A 37 -6.29 -4.32 -17.05
N ASN A 38 -6.30 -3.52 -18.11
CA ASN A 38 -7.15 -3.83 -19.25
C ASN A 38 -6.83 -5.24 -19.77
N ARG A 39 -7.86 -6.08 -19.90
CA ARG A 39 -7.80 -7.45 -20.44
C ARG A 39 -8.53 -7.61 -21.77
N SER A 40 -9.12 -6.56 -22.31
CA SER A 40 -9.80 -6.58 -23.60
C SER A 40 -8.78 -6.87 -24.70
N ALA A 41 -9.10 -7.86 -25.53
CA ALA A 41 -8.24 -8.28 -26.64
C ALA A 41 -8.03 -7.16 -27.68
N TRP A 42 -8.90 -6.16 -27.67
CA TRP A 42 -8.93 -5.04 -28.61
C TRP A 42 -8.31 -3.75 -28.04
N GLY A 43 -7.90 -3.75 -26.77
CA GLY A 43 -7.24 -2.59 -26.14
C GLY A 43 -8.16 -1.40 -25.89
N GLU A 44 -9.48 -1.57 -26.05
CA GLU A 44 -10.47 -0.48 -26.01
C GLU A 44 -10.86 -0.04 -24.59
N ASP A 45 -10.61 -0.88 -23.58
CA ASP A 45 -11.03 -0.61 -22.20
C ASP A 45 -9.92 0.04 -21.37
N ASP A 46 -10.29 0.89 -20.43
CA ASP A 46 -9.36 1.36 -19.40
C ASP A 46 -9.11 0.25 -18.35
N SER A 47 -8.09 0.44 -17.50
CA SER A 47 -7.95 -0.33 -16.26
C SER A 47 -9.22 -0.22 -15.40
N ILE A 48 -9.59 -1.33 -14.76
CA ILE A 48 -10.66 -1.36 -13.77
C ILE A 48 -10.04 -0.98 -12.44
N GLU A 49 -10.56 0.07 -11.82
CA GLU A 49 -10.06 0.59 -10.55
C GLU A 49 -11.22 0.88 -9.62
N SER A 50 -11.07 0.47 -8.37
CA SER A 50 -12.04 0.75 -7.33
C SER A 50 -11.36 0.87 -5.97
N LEU A 51 -11.94 1.69 -5.11
CA LEU A 51 -11.57 1.79 -3.71
C LEU A 51 -12.82 1.61 -2.88
N ALA A 52 -12.72 0.83 -1.83
CA ALA A 52 -13.78 0.71 -0.84
C ALA A 52 -13.19 0.87 0.56
N ILE A 53 -13.99 1.48 1.42
CA ILE A 53 -13.66 1.78 2.81
C ILE A 53 -14.79 1.20 3.65
N TRP A 54 -14.41 0.48 4.70
CA TRP A 54 -15.30 -0.16 5.64
C TRP A 54 -15.03 0.35 7.06
N ASP A 55 -16.11 0.46 7.82
CA ASP A 55 -16.10 0.53 9.27
C ASP A 55 -16.10 -0.91 9.78
N ILE A 56 -15.06 -1.26 10.53
CA ILE A 56 -14.83 -2.57 11.14
C ILE A 56 -14.88 -2.50 12.68
N SER A 57 -15.35 -1.37 13.24
CA SER A 57 -15.39 -1.16 14.70
C SER A 57 -16.32 -2.14 15.44
N SER A 58 -17.32 -2.67 14.73
CA SER A 58 -18.27 -3.63 15.25
C SER A 58 -17.94 -5.04 14.76
N ASN A 59 -17.70 -5.94 15.69
CA ASN A 59 -17.52 -7.37 15.37
C ASN A 59 -18.82 -7.97 14.85
N SER A 60 -18.71 -8.99 14.00
CA SER A 60 -19.85 -9.80 13.56
C SER A 60 -19.64 -11.24 13.95
N SER A 61 -20.68 -11.89 14.49
CA SER A 61 -20.68 -13.35 14.63
C SER A 61 -20.90 -14.07 13.29
N TYR A 62 -21.28 -13.34 12.23
CA TYR A 62 -21.53 -13.91 10.91
C TYR A 62 -20.22 -14.28 10.21
N ARG A 63 -20.09 -15.54 9.83
CA ARG A 63 -18.90 -16.10 9.16
C ARG A 63 -19.11 -16.14 7.66
N ALA A 64 -18.82 -15.03 6.99
CA ALA A 64 -18.97 -14.93 5.53
C ALA A 64 -18.19 -16.02 4.76
N SER A 65 -17.06 -16.50 5.29
CA SER A 65 -16.28 -17.60 4.71
C SER A 65 -17.01 -18.96 4.71
N GLU A 66 -17.99 -19.15 5.59
CA GLU A 66 -18.80 -20.37 5.72
C GLU A 66 -20.15 -20.26 4.99
N ASP A 67 -20.54 -19.06 4.51
CA ASP A 67 -21.74 -18.85 3.70
C ASP A 67 -21.40 -18.15 2.36
N PRO A 68 -20.96 -18.93 1.35
CA PRO A 68 -20.69 -18.42 0.01
C PRO A 68 -21.92 -17.82 -0.68
N THR A 69 -23.13 -18.11 -0.20
CA THR A 69 -24.38 -17.62 -0.80
C THR A 69 -24.80 -16.26 -0.25
N GLY A 70 -24.24 -15.84 0.89
CA GLY A 70 -24.58 -14.60 1.56
C GLY A 70 -26.01 -14.55 2.15
N LYS A 71 -26.75 -15.67 2.12
CA LYS A 71 -28.16 -15.71 2.52
C LYS A 71 -28.37 -15.56 4.03
N GLY A 72 -27.37 -15.94 4.82
CA GLY A 72 -27.34 -15.77 6.26
C GLY A 72 -26.80 -14.42 6.72
N LYS A 73 -26.46 -13.51 5.79
CA LYS A 73 -25.92 -12.20 6.14
C LYS A 73 -26.94 -11.44 7.01
N PRO A 74 -26.54 -10.96 8.20
CA PRO A 74 -27.37 -10.06 9.00
C PRO A 74 -27.74 -8.82 8.20
N SER A 75 -28.88 -8.19 8.51
CA SER A 75 -29.23 -6.91 7.89
C SER A 75 -28.12 -5.87 8.16
N GLU A 76 -27.79 -5.06 7.15
CA GLU A 76 -26.64 -4.14 7.18
C GLU A 76 -26.67 -3.13 8.34
N ASP A 77 -27.85 -2.91 8.92
CA ASP A 77 -28.08 -1.93 9.99
C ASP A 77 -27.87 -2.47 11.42
N LEU A 78 -27.66 -3.79 11.60
CA LEU A 78 -27.74 -4.40 12.94
C LEU A 78 -26.40 -4.80 13.57
N GLU A 79 -25.43 -5.32 12.81
CA GLU A 79 -24.17 -5.81 13.40
C GLU A 79 -23.06 -6.08 12.37
N GLY A 80 -21.81 -5.73 12.70
CA GLY A 80 -20.62 -6.12 11.93
C GLY A 80 -19.99 -5.05 11.02
N PRO A 81 -18.97 -5.45 10.24
CA PRO A 81 -18.33 -4.58 9.26
C PRO A 81 -19.29 -4.06 8.20
N ARG A 82 -19.27 -2.75 7.95
CA ARG A 82 -20.12 -2.09 6.95
C ARG A 82 -19.32 -1.21 6.01
N VAL A 83 -19.80 -1.05 4.79
CA VAL A 83 -19.15 -0.18 3.80
C VAL A 83 -19.48 1.27 4.15
N LEU A 84 -18.46 2.09 4.41
CA LEU A 84 -18.62 3.54 4.58
C LEU A 84 -18.70 4.23 3.23
N ARG A 85 -17.83 3.86 2.29
CA ARG A 85 -17.79 4.48 0.97
C ARG A 85 -17.19 3.57 -0.08
N ARG A 86 -17.69 3.71 -1.31
CA ARG A 86 -17.11 3.13 -2.52
C ARG A 86 -16.76 4.26 -3.49
N PHE A 87 -15.63 4.11 -4.15
CA PHE A 87 -15.15 5.02 -5.18
C PHE A 87 -15.02 4.23 -6.48
N SER A 88 -15.71 4.73 -7.51
CA SER A 88 -15.54 4.29 -8.88
C SER A 88 -14.25 4.85 -9.49
N PHE A 89 -13.83 4.33 -10.65
CA PHE A 89 -12.71 4.90 -11.40
C PHE A 89 -12.89 6.41 -11.71
N SER A 90 -14.13 6.89 -11.84
CA SER A 90 -14.43 8.32 -12.06
C SER A 90 -14.12 9.14 -10.81
N ASP A 91 -14.46 8.63 -9.62
CA ASP A 91 -14.14 9.27 -8.35
C ASP A 91 -12.61 9.28 -8.12
N LEU A 92 -11.93 8.17 -8.41
CA LEU A 92 -10.47 8.11 -8.36
C LEU A 92 -9.82 9.11 -9.33
N GLY A 93 -10.45 9.33 -10.49
CA GLY A 93 -10.06 10.37 -11.45
C GLY A 93 -10.27 11.79 -10.92
N PHE A 94 -11.42 12.05 -10.29
CA PHE A 94 -11.73 13.33 -9.65
C PHE A 94 -10.71 13.70 -8.58
N TYR A 95 -10.33 12.74 -7.72
CA TYR A 95 -9.32 12.91 -6.68
C TYR A 95 -7.87 12.78 -7.17
N ARG A 96 -7.64 12.62 -8.48
CA ARG A 96 -6.29 12.54 -9.10
C ARG A 96 -5.41 11.39 -8.57
N ILE A 97 -6.03 10.29 -8.19
CA ILE A 97 -5.37 9.06 -7.69
C ILE A 97 -5.61 7.84 -8.57
N ARG A 98 -6.23 8.01 -9.74
CA ARG A 98 -6.39 6.94 -10.73
C ARG A 98 -5.03 6.56 -11.34
N GLN A 99 -4.70 5.28 -11.33
CA GLN A 99 -3.41 4.72 -11.74
C GLN A 99 -3.32 4.41 -13.23
N ARG A 100 -4.44 4.10 -13.88
CA ARG A 100 -4.48 3.78 -15.32
C ARG A 100 -3.54 2.62 -15.66
N SER A 101 -2.82 2.68 -16.78
CA SER A 101 -1.94 1.62 -17.27
C SER A 101 -0.58 1.54 -16.58
N SER A 102 -0.21 2.54 -15.78
CA SER A 102 1.12 2.65 -15.16
C SER A 102 0.99 2.98 -13.66
N PRO A 103 0.61 1.99 -12.82
CA PRO A 103 0.45 2.19 -11.40
C PRO A 103 1.77 2.58 -10.74
N ILE A 104 1.69 3.57 -9.87
CA ILE A 104 2.79 4.13 -9.08
C ILE A 104 2.46 4.18 -7.58
N ILE A 105 1.44 3.44 -7.14
CA ILE A 105 1.10 3.33 -5.71
C ILE A 105 2.22 2.58 -5.01
N ARG A 106 2.82 3.24 -4.02
CA ARG A 106 3.76 2.65 -3.05
C ARG A 106 3.01 2.02 -1.89
N GLY A 107 1.94 2.66 -1.42
CA GLY A 107 1.20 2.20 -0.25
C GLY A 107 -0.07 2.99 0.00
N LEU A 108 -0.85 2.49 0.96
CA LEU A 108 -2.01 3.16 1.51
C LEU A 108 -1.80 3.36 3.01
N GLU A 109 -2.28 4.50 3.52
CA GLU A 109 -2.39 4.77 4.95
C GLU A 109 -3.82 5.22 5.30
N LEU A 110 -4.18 5.14 6.58
CA LEU A 110 -5.52 5.50 7.10
C LEU A 110 -5.38 6.28 8.40
N ASP A 111 -6.29 7.23 8.61
CA ASP A 111 -6.59 7.82 9.92
C ASP A 111 -8.10 7.65 10.23
N GLU A 112 -8.63 8.40 11.21
CA GLU A 112 -10.05 8.28 11.58
C GLU A 112 -11.04 8.76 10.51
N ASN A 113 -10.60 9.53 9.51
CA ASN A 113 -11.48 10.23 8.57
C ASN A 113 -11.05 10.15 7.11
N ASN A 114 -9.83 9.72 6.82
CA ASN A 114 -9.20 9.82 5.52
C ASN A 114 -8.43 8.55 5.16
N VAL A 115 -8.38 8.29 3.87
CA VAL A 115 -7.47 7.33 3.25
C VAL A 115 -6.42 8.08 2.45
N TYR A 116 -5.17 7.68 2.61
CA TYR A 116 -4.02 8.33 2.01
C TYR A 116 -3.40 7.42 0.96
N PHE A 117 -3.27 7.92 -0.26
CA PHE A 117 -2.56 7.28 -1.35
C PHE A 117 -1.13 7.81 -1.39
N ILE A 118 -0.17 6.93 -1.17
CA ILE A 118 1.25 7.27 -1.33
C ILE A 118 1.68 6.78 -2.71
N GLN A 119 2.03 7.73 -3.56
CA GLN A 119 2.47 7.51 -4.93
C GLN A 119 3.94 7.89 -5.08
N GLU A 120 4.72 7.05 -5.75
CA GLU A 120 6.15 7.26 -5.97
C GLU A 120 6.49 7.05 -7.44
N ASP A 121 7.00 8.08 -8.09
CA ASP A 121 7.39 8.06 -9.50
C ASP A 121 8.84 8.51 -9.69
N HIS A 122 9.64 7.70 -10.37
CA HIS A 122 11.06 7.94 -10.58
C HIS A 122 11.66 7.19 -11.77
N ARG A 123 12.80 7.67 -12.27
CA ARG A 123 13.48 7.09 -13.45
C ARG A 123 13.96 5.64 -13.34
N TRP A 124 13.98 5.09 -12.13
CA TRP A 124 14.43 3.73 -11.85
C TRP A 124 13.28 2.73 -11.66
N ILE A 125 12.02 3.11 -11.93
CA ILE A 125 10.90 2.18 -11.88
C ILE A 125 11.09 1.12 -12.96
N VAL A 126 10.93 -0.13 -12.57
CA VAL A 126 11.04 -1.31 -13.43
C VAL A 126 9.79 -2.18 -13.27
N GLY A 127 9.48 -2.98 -14.29
CA GLY A 127 8.34 -3.90 -14.29
C GLY A 127 7.53 -3.80 -15.57
N SER A 128 6.63 -4.77 -15.80
CA SER A 128 5.79 -4.82 -17.00
C SER A 128 4.80 -3.67 -17.11
N GLN A 129 4.44 -3.05 -15.98
CA GLN A 129 3.52 -1.92 -15.91
C GLN A 129 4.25 -0.57 -15.74
N ALA A 130 5.59 -0.55 -15.78
CA ALA A 130 6.35 0.68 -15.70
C ALA A 130 6.10 1.55 -16.95
N SER A 131 5.91 2.86 -16.76
CA SER A 131 5.80 3.81 -17.87
C SER A 131 7.07 3.80 -18.72
N HIS A 132 6.92 3.93 -20.05
CA HIS A 132 8.05 4.18 -20.96
C HIS A 132 8.56 5.62 -20.90
N LEU A 133 7.74 6.53 -20.34
CA LEU A 133 8.06 7.94 -20.14
C LEU A 133 8.42 8.13 -18.68
N HIS A 134 9.64 7.75 -18.32
CA HIS A 134 10.17 7.93 -16.98
C HIS A 134 10.33 9.42 -16.63
N PRO A 135 9.94 9.85 -15.41
CA PRO A 135 10.16 11.22 -15.00
C PRO A 135 11.66 11.51 -14.84
N ARG A 136 12.06 12.76 -15.10
CA ARG A 136 13.45 13.20 -14.90
C ARG A 136 13.84 13.25 -13.43
N LEU A 137 12.87 13.52 -12.57
CA LEU A 137 13.04 13.76 -11.13
C LEU A 137 12.27 12.71 -10.34
N HIS A 138 12.79 12.34 -9.19
CA HIS A 138 12.08 11.48 -8.24
C HIS A 138 11.04 12.32 -7.49
N LYS A 139 9.78 11.91 -7.58
CA LYS A 139 8.65 12.53 -6.91
C LYS A 139 7.91 11.51 -6.05
N VAL A 140 7.70 11.86 -4.79
CA VAL A 140 6.79 11.17 -3.87
C VAL A 140 5.62 12.10 -3.60
N LYS A 141 4.39 11.60 -3.66
CA LYS A 141 3.17 12.35 -3.41
C LYS A 141 2.24 11.57 -2.50
N THR A 142 1.67 12.25 -1.53
CA THR A 142 0.61 11.72 -0.68
C THR A 142 -0.68 12.48 -0.96
N THR A 143 -1.75 11.75 -1.29
CA THR A 143 -3.08 12.33 -1.51
C THR A 143 -4.06 11.75 -0.50
N GLY A 144 -4.59 12.58 0.40
CA GLY A 144 -5.57 12.19 1.42
C GLY A 144 -7.00 12.50 0.99
N ILE A 145 -7.87 11.49 1.00
CA ILE A 145 -9.28 11.59 0.58
C ILE A 145 -10.19 11.27 1.76
N PRO A 146 -11.18 12.12 2.06
CA PRO A 146 -12.09 11.88 3.17
C PRO A 146 -13.05 10.72 2.91
N PHE A 147 -13.48 10.05 3.98
CA PHE A 147 -14.54 9.03 3.93
C PHE A 147 -15.88 9.64 3.53
N SER A 148 -16.11 10.91 3.83
CA SER A 148 -17.28 11.69 3.40
C SER A 148 -16.99 12.53 2.15
N ALA A 149 -18.03 13.06 1.51
CA ALA A 149 -17.82 14.06 0.46
C ALA A 149 -17.08 15.29 1.03
N GLY A 150 -16.06 15.78 0.33
CA GLY A 150 -15.22 16.87 0.82
C GLY A 150 -13.98 17.12 -0.04
N PRO A 151 -13.24 18.20 0.26
CA PRO A 151 -11.95 18.47 -0.35
C PRO A 151 -10.96 17.35 0.00
N PHE A 152 -9.94 17.19 -0.83
CA PHE A 152 -8.83 16.28 -0.58
C PHE A 152 -7.56 17.08 -0.32
N TRP A 153 -6.64 16.46 0.41
CA TRP A 153 -5.34 17.04 0.74
C TRP A 153 -4.25 16.44 -0.16
N GLU A 154 -3.26 17.23 -0.53
CA GLU A 154 -2.04 16.74 -1.19
C GLU A 154 -0.81 17.30 -0.50
N ASP A 155 0.18 16.44 -0.28
CA ASP A 155 1.55 16.81 0.08
C ASP A 155 2.51 16.10 -0.88
N GLU A 156 3.60 16.77 -1.25
CA GLU A 156 4.60 16.20 -2.14
C GLU A 156 6.01 16.40 -1.62
N CYS A 157 6.88 15.43 -1.90
CA CYS A 157 8.32 15.56 -1.75
C CYS A 157 8.98 15.27 -3.10
N GLY A 158 9.54 16.29 -3.72
CA GLY A 158 10.16 16.18 -5.03
C GLY A 158 11.37 17.09 -5.17
N ALA A 159 12.17 16.84 -6.19
CA ALA A 159 13.06 17.87 -6.66
C ALA A 159 12.21 18.91 -7.41
N ASP A 160 11.97 20.08 -6.80
CA ASP A 160 11.46 21.21 -7.55
C ASP A 160 12.48 21.54 -8.64
N GLY A 161 11.99 21.73 -9.86
CA GLY A 161 12.74 21.65 -11.12
C GLY A 161 13.90 22.63 -11.34
N ASP A 162 14.51 23.16 -10.29
CA ASP A 162 15.73 23.93 -10.38
C ASP A 162 16.95 23.01 -10.53
N VAL A 163 17.70 23.25 -11.60
CA VAL A 163 18.92 22.51 -11.98
C VAL A 163 20.05 22.66 -10.95
N ASN A 164 19.90 23.59 -10.02
CA ASN A 164 20.79 23.78 -8.88
C ASN A 164 20.14 23.24 -7.60
N LEU A 165 20.36 21.95 -7.33
CA LEU A 165 20.14 21.28 -6.04
C LEU A 165 18.84 21.69 -5.32
N SER A 166 17.72 21.10 -5.71
CA SER A 166 16.49 21.06 -4.93
C SER A 166 16.73 20.38 -3.57
N PHE A 167 17.06 21.14 -2.54
CA PHE A 167 17.02 20.64 -1.17
C PHE A 167 15.55 20.60 -0.76
N CYS A 168 15.07 19.43 -0.31
CA CYS A 168 13.82 19.42 0.42
C CYS A 168 14.04 20.31 1.65
N GLU A 169 13.15 21.26 1.95
CA GLU A 169 13.32 22.15 3.10
C GLU A 169 12.91 21.49 4.43
N ARG A 170 12.37 20.27 4.38
CA ARG A 170 11.91 19.55 5.58
C ARG A 170 13.08 19.26 6.51
N ALA A 171 13.05 19.84 7.70
CA ALA A 171 14.11 19.69 8.71
C ALA A 171 14.15 18.30 9.39
N SER A 172 13.15 17.45 9.19
CA SER A 172 13.05 16.14 9.86
C SER A 172 12.31 15.11 9.01
N ASP A 173 12.61 13.84 9.28
CA ASP A 173 11.93 12.65 8.73
C ASP A 173 10.59 12.41 9.45
N THR A 174 9.76 13.44 9.62
CA THR A 174 8.43 13.26 10.23
C THR A 174 7.59 12.35 9.33
N ARG A 175 7.12 11.23 9.89
CA ARG A 175 6.20 10.31 9.22
C ARG A 175 4.79 10.52 9.76
N ALA A 176 3.86 10.82 8.87
CA ALA A 176 2.44 10.90 9.15
C ALA A 176 1.66 10.59 7.86
N PRO A 177 0.44 10.04 7.95
CA PRO A 177 -0.35 9.66 6.78
C PRO A 177 -0.56 10.78 5.77
N ASN A 178 -0.64 12.03 6.23
CA ASN A 178 -0.85 13.22 5.41
C ASN A 178 0.44 13.89 4.91
N ILE A 179 1.61 13.31 5.17
CA ILE A 179 2.92 13.86 4.77
C ILE A 179 3.61 12.86 3.85
N ALA A 180 4.00 13.29 2.66
CA ALA A 180 4.77 12.48 1.72
C ALA A 180 6.15 12.13 2.31
N PRO A 181 6.54 10.84 2.31
CA PRO A 181 7.88 10.43 2.73
C PRO A 181 8.98 11.20 2.01
N CYS A 182 9.98 11.68 2.75
CA CYS A 182 11.09 12.44 2.16
C CYS A 182 12.17 11.51 1.62
N TRP A 183 12.21 11.29 0.30
CA TRP A 183 13.21 10.40 -0.30
C TRP A 183 14.67 10.92 -0.18
N ARG A 184 14.89 12.23 -0.04
CA ARG A 184 16.25 12.82 0.03
C ARG A 184 16.88 12.76 1.42
N HIS A 185 16.15 13.18 2.46
CA HIS A 185 16.69 13.21 3.82
C HIS A 185 16.76 11.83 4.43
N GLU A 186 15.82 10.97 4.03
CA GLU A 186 15.71 9.70 4.68
C GLU A 186 16.59 8.63 4.00
N GLU A 187 16.77 8.69 2.67
CA GLU A 187 17.07 7.46 1.92
C GLU A 187 18.06 7.57 0.77
N PHE A 188 18.56 8.72 0.30
CA PHE A 188 19.49 8.72 -0.85
C PHE A 188 20.79 7.92 -0.58
N PRO A 189 21.24 7.01 -1.48
CA PRO A 189 20.75 6.66 -2.82
C PRO A 189 19.92 5.35 -2.86
N TYR A 190 19.10 5.12 -1.85
CA TYR A 190 18.16 4.01 -1.73
C TYR A 190 16.75 4.44 -2.14
N LEU A 191 16.05 3.50 -2.78
CA LEU A 191 14.61 3.56 -3.05
C LEU A 191 13.94 2.57 -2.11
N THR A 192 12.92 3.00 -1.39
CA THR A 192 12.16 2.09 -0.54
C THR A 192 11.18 1.30 -1.38
N ILE A 193 11.24 -0.02 -1.23
CA ILE A 193 10.35 -0.96 -1.91
C ILE A 193 9.08 -1.14 -1.08
N ILE A 194 9.25 -1.35 0.23
CA ILE A 194 8.14 -1.58 1.15
C ILE A 194 8.58 -1.27 2.59
N GLU A 195 7.61 -0.86 3.42
CA GLU A 195 7.81 -0.65 4.84
C GLU A 195 6.78 -1.41 5.67
N ALA A 196 7.19 -1.85 6.86
CA ALA A 196 6.32 -2.25 7.94
C ALA A 196 6.65 -1.38 9.16
N MET A 197 5.65 -0.76 9.77
CA MET A 197 5.81 0.19 10.85
C MET A 197 4.97 -0.20 12.04
N ASP A 198 5.59 -0.11 13.21
CA ASP A 198 4.92 -0.09 14.49
C ASP A 198 5.15 1.29 15.11
N VAL A 199 4.14 2.15 15.02
CA VAL A 199 4.21 3.54 15.47
C VAL A 199 4.29 3.60 17.00
N GLU A 200 3.59 2.71 17.71
CA GLU A 200 3.57 2.69 19.17
C GLU A 200 4.92 2.26 19.74
N ALA A 201 5.55 1.25 19.14
CA ALA A 201 6.91 0.84 19.50
C ALA A 201 8.01 1.73 18.90
N GLY A 202 7.65 2.64 17.97
CA GLY A 202 8.59 3.50 17.24
C GLY A 202 9.56 2.73 16.34
N ILE A 203 9.13 1.57 15.81
CA ILE A 203 9.95 0.72 14.93
C ILE A 203 9.50 0.85 13.48
N THR A 204 10.48 0.91 12.58
CA THR A 204 10.24 0.83 11.14
C THR A 204 11.19 -0.17 10.51
N PHE A 205 10.62 -1.16 9.82
CA PHE A 205 11.32 -2.04 8.89
C PHE A 205 11.19 -1.46 7.50
N SER A 206 12.28 -0.98 6.91
CA SER A 206 12.28 -0.52 5.52
C SER A 206 13.08 -1.48 4.67
N ALA A 207 12.45 -2.09 3.68
CA ALA A 207 13.13 -2.84 2.64
C ALA A 207 13.48 -1.92 1.46
N ARG A 208 14.76 -1.89 1.10
CA ARG A 208 15.33 -0.84 0.26
C ARG A 208 16.19 -1.40 -0.85
N HIS A 209 16.25 -0.68 -1.96
CA HIS A 209 17.14 -0.93 -3.08
C HIS A 209 18.07 0.25 -3.30
N CYS A 210 19.37 0.04 -3.13
CA CYS A 210 20.39 1.01 -3.54
C CYS A 210 20.49 0.97 -5.07
N PHE A 211 19.93 1.96 -5.76
CA PHE A 211 19.96 1.97 -7.23
C PHE A 211 21.39 2.16 -7.78
N MET A 212 22.29 2.71 -6.97
CA MET A 212 23.71 2.91 -7.33
C MET A 212 24.51 1.61 -7.28
N LEU A 213 24.35 0.82 -6.20
CA LEU A 213 25.10 -0.42 -5.97
C LEU A 213 24.32 -1.69 -6.35
N LYS A 214 23.06 -1.54 -6.74
CA LYS A 214 22.08 -2.60 -6.99
C LYS A 214 21.87 -3.56 -5.81
N THR A 215 22.29 -3.18 -4.61
CA THR A 215 22.13 -3.98 -3.39
C THR A 215 20.75 -3.76 -2.79
N LYS A 216 20.16 -4.80 -2.21
CA LYS A 216 18.90 -4.72 -1.48
C LYS A 216 19.12 -5.05 -0.01
N LYS A 217 18.46 -4.32 0.90
CA LYS A 217 18.66 -4.44 2.35
C LYS A 217 17.37 -4.18 3.11
N ILE A 218 17.22 -4.76 4.29
CA ILE A 218 16.16 -4.40 5.25
C ILE A 218 16.82 -3.69 6.41
N ASN A 219 16.36 -2.47 6.70
CA ASN A 219 16.85 -1.63 7.79
C ASN A 219 15.79 -1.52 8.89
N VAL A 220 16.23 -1.56 10.15
CA VAL A 220 15.37 -1.40 11.33
C VAL A 220 15.71 -0.09 12.03
N LYS A 221 14.81 0.89 12.00
CA LYS A 221 14.95 2.17 12.73
C LYS A 221 14.26 2.11 14.11
N PRO A 222 14.73 2.88 15.12
CA PRO A 222 15.93 3.75 15.10
C PRO A 222 17.23 2.97 15.32
N ARG A 223 17.17 1.65 15.54
CA ARG A 223 18.35 0.84 15.93
C ARG A 223 19.45 0.77 14.87
N GLY A 224 19.16 1.12 13.61
CA GLY A 224 20.11 1.09 12.50
C GLY A 224 20.58 -0.33 12.15
N ILE A 225 19.78 -1.35 12.45
CA ILE A 225 20.15 -2.74 12.25
C ILE A 225 19.87 -3.13 10.80
N LEU A 226 20.87 -3.70 10.14
CA LEU A 226 20.75 -4.29 8.82
C LEU A 226 20.52 -5.80 8.95
N LEU A 227 19.43 -6.29 8.35
CA LEU A 227 19.20 -7.72 8.22
C LEU A 227 20.11 -8.32 7.13
N ARG A 228 20.43 -9.61 7.24
CA ARG A 228 21.31 -10.33 6.30
C ARG A 228 20.74 -10.33 4.89
N ASP A 229 21.62 -10.24 3.88
CA ASP A 229 21.22 -10.16 2.47
C ASP A 229 20.39 -11.39 2.01
N GLU A 230 20.66 -12.58 2.56
CA GLU A 230 19.90 -13.82 2.27
C GLU A 230 18.42 -13.71 2.67
N LEU A 231 18.09 -12.90 3.67
CA LEU A 231 16.71 -12.68 4.10
C LEU A 231 15.87 -12.01 3.02
N TRP A 232 16.49 -11.34 2.03
CA TRP A 232 15.75 -10.80 0.91
C TRP A 232 14.99 -11.89 0.15
N GLN A 233 15.65 -13.00 -0.18
CA GLN A 233 15.05 -14.12 -0.90
C GLN A 233 14.07 -14.91 -0.03
N GLN A 234 14.33 -14.96 1.28
CA GLN A 234 13.50 -15.69 2.24
C GLN A 234 12.27 -14.92 2.70
N LEU A 235 12.24 -13.59 2.62
CA LEU A 235 11.15 -12.81 3.19
C LEU A 235 10.44 -11.92 2.17
N LEU A 236 11.13 -11.44 1.15
CA LEU A 236 10.65 -10.35 0.32
C LEU A 236 10.58 -10.71 -1.16
N ALA A 237 10.45 -12.01 -1.47
CA ALA A 237 10.39 -12.49 -2.85
C ALA A 237 9.17 -11.92 -3.61
N LYS A 238 8.06 -11.67 -2.91
CA LYS A 238 6.85 -11.04 -3.47
C LYS A 238 6.79 -9.52 -3.32
N GLY A 239 7.86 -8.89 -2.83
CA GLY A 239 7.94 -7.43 -2.73
C GLY A 239 7.07 -6.80 -1.64
N THR A 240 6.50 -7.60 -0.74
CA THR A 240 5.77 -7.12 0.44
C THR A 240 6.31 -7.70 1.75
N ILE A 241 6.25 -6.90 2.81
CA ILE A 241 6.41 -7.33 4.21
C ILE A 241 5.32 -6.65 5.06
N ARG A 242 4.92 -7.32 6.14
CA ARG A 242 3.99 -6.82 7.15
C ARG A 242 4.49 -7.24 8.52
N GLY A 243 4.27 -6.46 9.56
CA GLY A 243 4.80 -6.79 10.88
C GLY A 243 4.76 -5.64 11.86
N ASP A 244 5.16 -5.97 13.07
CA ASP A 244 5.30 -5.06 14.21
C ASP A 244 6.68 -5.27 14.89
N GLU A 245 6.86 -4.70 16.08
CA GLU A 245 8.08 -4.84 16.87
C GLU A 245 8.43 -6.28 17.29
N ARG A 246 7.48 -7.21 17.21
CA ARG A 246 7.62 -8.62 17.61
C ARG A 246 7.84 -9.55 16.43
N TRP A 247 7.25 -9.27 15.28
CA TRP A 247 7.37 -10.16 14.12
C TRP A 247 7.35 -9.42 12.80
N LEU A 248 8.03 -10.00 11.81
CA LEU A 248 7.99 -9.57 10.41
C LEU A 248 7.62 -10.75 9.53
N VAL A 249 6.54 -10.58 8.77
CA VAL A 249 5.96 -11.57 7.87
C VAL A 249 6.21 -11.16 6.43
N GLY A 250 6.53 -12.14 5.60
CA GLY A 250 6.65 -12.00 4.16
C GLY A 250 6.54 -13.34 3.47
N GLU A 251 7.02 -13.41 2.23
CA GLU A 251 6.94 -14.62 1.41
C GLU A 251 8.25 -14.85 0.67
N ASN A 252 8.69 -16.12 0.63
CA ASN A 252 9.91 -16.52 -0.02
C ASN A 252 9.71 -16.89 -1.50
N THR A 253 10.79 -17.29 -2.19
CA THR A 253 10.74 -17.65 -3.61
C THR A 253 10.01 -18.97 -3.90
N ASN A 254 9.66 -19.75 -2.87
CA ASN A 254 8.93 -21.01 -2.96
C ASN A 254 7.44 -20.84 -2.64
N ASP A 255 6.94 -19.61 -2.58
CA ASP A 255 5.56 -19.26 -2.20
C ASP A 255 5.21 -19.67 -0.76
N GLU A 256 6.20 -19.76 0.13
CA GLU A 256 5.99 -20.06 1.56
C GLU A 256 5.92 -18.77 2.38
N VAL A 257 4.93 -18.70 3.28
CA VAL A 257 4.84 -17.62 4.27
C VAL A 257 5.95 -17.77 5.29
N VAL A 258 6.78 -16.73 5.43
CA VAL A 258 7.91 -16.70 6.36
C VAL A 258 7.64 -15.68 7.45
N ILE A 259 7.83 -16.10 8.71
CA ILE A 259 7.66 -15.28 9.90
C ILE A 259 9.01 -15.19 10.61
N LEU A 260 9.57 -13.99 10.67
CA LEU A 260 10.71 -13.68 11.52
C LEU A 260 10.20 -13.18 12.87
N HIS A 261 10.58 -13.85 13.94
CA HIS A 261 10.24 -13.44 15.30
C HIS A 261 11.43 -12.71 15.95
N PHE A 262 11.17 -11.61 16.64
CA PHE A 262 12.16 -10.83 17.36
C PHE A 262 12.03 -11.08 18.87
N ASP A 263 12.80 -12.04 19.36
CA ASP A 263 12.86 -12.31 20.80
C ASP A 263 13.56 -11.18 21.55
N ARG A 264 13.05 -10.85 22.74
CA ARG A 264 13.83 -10.07 23.70
C ARG A 264 15.03 -10.92 24.10
N ALA A 265 16.24 -10.41 23.88
CA ALA A 265 17.43 -11.04 24.44
C ALA A 265 17.21 -11.25 25.94
N VAL A 266 17.21 -12.50 26.38
CA VAL A 266 17.34 -12.82 27.80
C VAL A 266 18.69 -12.25 28.20
N ARG A 267 18.66 -11.16 28.98
CA ARG A 267 19.87 -10.75 29.70
C ARG A 267 20.10 -11.86 30.70
N ASP A 268 21.01 -12.78 30.38
CA ASP A 268 21.61 -13.64 31.37
C ASP A 268 22.33 -12.70 32.36
N THR A 269 21.61 -12.32 33.41
CA THR A 269 22.21 -11.76 34.62
C THR A 269 23.07 -12.86 35.22
N ILE A 270 24.37 -12.78 34.93
CA ILE A 270 25.43 -13.39 35.73
C ILE A 270 25.66 -12.50 36.95
#